data_AF-A0A534V1L2-F1
#
_entry.id   AF-A0A534V1L2-F1
#
_cell.length_a   1.000
_cell.length_b   1.000
_cell.length_c   1.000
_cell.angle_alpha   90.00
_cell.angle_beta   90.00
_cell.angle_gamma   90.00
#
_symmetry.space_group_name_H-M   'P 1'
#
loop_
_entity.id
_entity.type
_entity.pdbx_description
1 polymer ?
#
loop_
_entity_poly.entity_id
_entity_poly.type
_entity_poly.pdbx_seq_one_letter_code
_entity_poly.pdbx_strand_id
1 'polypeptide(L)' 'MRVRFLTLAQQELDNAVAWYNDQIEPEIRRCLIARFPYGLIYGIDGDTIVVVAVAHLHRRPRYWIDRI' A
#
# COMPACT_ATOMS: atom_id res chain seq x y z
N MET A 1 3.45 -8.50 -16.33
CA MET A 1 2.66 -7.75 -17.34
C MET A 1 3.28 -6.38 -17.49
N ARG A 2 3.59 -5.92 -18.71
CA ARG A 2 4.21 -4.60 -18.94
C ARG A 2 3.12 -3.64 -19.41
N VAL A 3 2.70 -2.72 -18.55
CA VAL A 3 1.72 -1.67 -18.86
C VAL A 3 2.50 -0.39 -19.16
N ARG A 4 2.12 0.33 -20.22
CA ARG A 4 2.70 1.63 -20.58
C ARG A 4 1.60 2.68 -20.55
N PHE A 5 1.83 3.74 -19.79
CA PHE A 5 0.95 4.90 -19.70
C PHE A 5 1.47 6.03 -20.59
N LEU A 6 0.58 6.93 -21.01
CA LEU A 6 0.99 8.24 -21.53
C LEU A 6 1.69 9.01 -20.42
N THR A 7 2.59 9.93 -20.77
CA THR A 7 3.43 10.67 -19.81
C THR A 7 2.63 11.35 -18.69
N LEU A 8 1.49 11.97 -19.03
CA LEU A 8 0.60 12.57 -18.03
C LEU A 8 0.04 11.54 -17.04
N ALA A 9 -0.45 10.40 -17.54
CA ALA A 9 -0.99 9.35 -16.70
C ALA A 9 0.10 8.65 -15.85
N GLN A 10 1.33 8.56 -16.36
CA GLN A 10 2.47 8.09 -15.59
C GLN A 10 2.80 9.04 -14.44
N GLN A 11 2.80 10.35 -14.70
CA GLN A 11 3.06 11.36 -13.68
C GLN A 11 1.99 11.37 -12.59
N GLU A 12 0.71 11.26 -12.96
CA GLU A 12 -0.39 11.12 -11.98
C GLU A 12 -0.27 9.84 -11.15
N LEU A 13 0.12 8.72 -11.78
CA LEU A 13 0.36 7.47 -11.07
C LEU A 13 1.53 7.59 -10.08
N ASP A 14 2.64 8.19 -10.50
CA ASP A 14 3.83 8.38 -9.67
C ASP A 14 3.50 9.29 -8.46
N ASN A 15 2.75 10.37 -8.69
CA ASN A 15 2.25 11.25 -7.63
C ASN A 15 1.33 10.51 -6.65
N ALA A 16 0.39 9.70 -7.15
CA ALA A 16 -0.52 8.92 -6.32
C ALA A 16 0.24 7.85 -5.51
N VAL A 17 1.25 7.21 -6.09
CA VAL A 17 2.10 6.23 -5.41
C VAL A 17 2.95 6.91 -4.32
N ALA A 18 3.58 8.05 -4.62
CA ALA A 18 4.35 8.83 -3.66
C ALA A 18 3.47 9.30 -2.49
N TRP A 19 2.32 9.91 -2.81
CA TRP A 19 1.35 10.33 -1.79
C TRP A 19 0.91 9.15 -0.91
N TYR A 20 0.70 7.97 -1.47
CA TYR A 20 0.31 6.79 -0.68
C TYR A 20 1.46 6.25 0.18
N ASN A 21 2.70 6.27 -0.34
CA ASN A 21 3.87 5.79 0.39
C ASN A 21 4.20 6.70 1.58
N ASP A 22 4.03 8.03 1.45
CA ASP A 22 4.19 8.99 2.55
C ASP A 22 3.18 8.77 3.68
N GLN A 23 2.05 8.11 3.39
CA GLN A 23 1.03 7.77 4.38
C GLN A 23 1.33 6.46 5.12
N ILE A 24 2.47 5.81 4.88
CA ILE A 24 2.91 4.60 5.57
C ILE A 24 4.16 4.93 6.39
N GLU A 25 4.21 4.52 7.65
CA GLU A 25 5.40 4.73 8.50
C GLU A 25 6.63 4.01 7.93
N PRO A 26 7.86 4.52 8.14
CA PRO A 26 9.07 4.00 7.49
C PRO A 26 9.34 2.50 7.73
N GLU A 27 8.89 1.96 8.86
CA GLU A 27 9.06 0.56 9.25
C GLU A 27 7.90 -0.34 8.77
N ILE A 28 6.84 0.26 8.26
CA ILE A 28 5.66 -0.43 7.77
C ILE A 28 5.74 -0.56 6.25
N ARG A 29 5.40 -1.76 5.75
CA ARG A 29 5.40 -2.12 4.34
C ARG A 29 3.98 -2.48 3.90
N ARG A 30 3.69 -2.28 2.61
CA ARG A 30 2.43 -2.69 2.00
C ARG A 30 2.66 -3.61 0.81
N CYS A 31 1.93 -4.71 0.75
CA CYS A 31 1.86 -5.60 -0.42
C CYS A 31 0.42 -5.70 -0.93
N LEU A 32 0.21 -5.62 -2.24
CA LEU A 32 -1.11 -5.76 -2.86
C LEU A 32 -1.41 -7.24 -3.17
N ILE A 33 -2.61 -7.71 -2.85
CA ILE A 33 -3.03 -9.07 -3.18
C ILE A 33 -3.54 -9.08 -4.63
N ALA A 34 -2.88 -9.85 -5.50
CA ALA A 34 -3.09 -9.78 -6.95
C ALA A 34 -4.53 -10.03 -7.44
N ARG A 35 -5.35 -10.81 -6.72
CA ARG A 35 -6.73 -11.17 -7.12
C ARG A 35 -7.83 -10.45 -6.36
N PHE A 36 -7.51 -9.82 -5.24
CA PHE A 36 -8.53 -9.24 -4.36
C PHE A 36 -8.16 -7.81 -4.00
N PRO A 37 -9.14 -6.90 -3.84
CA PRO A 37 -8.88 -5.50 -3.51
C PRO A 37 -8.47 -5.33 -2.05
N TYR A 38 -7.44 -6.07 -1.60
CA TYR A 38 -6.84 -6.00 -0.28
C TYR A 38 -5.35 -5.72 -0.39
N GLY A 39 -4.86 -4.88 0.52
CA GLY A 39 -3.44 -4.69 0.80
C GLY A 39 -3.09 -5.28 2.15
N LEU A 40 -2.01 -6.05 2.20
CA LEU A 40 -1.38 -6.50 3.44
C LEU A 40 -0.46 -5.39 3.95
N ILE A 41 -0.63 -5.00 5.20
CA ILE A 41 0.19 -4.01 5.88
C ILE A 41 0.98 -4.75 6.94
N TYR A 42 2.31 -4.72 6.84
CA TYR A 42 3.18 -5.54 7.65
C TYR A 42 4.49 -4.84 7.99
N GLY A 43 5.05 -5.14 9.16
CA GLY A 43 6.41 -4.78 9.55
C GLY A 43 7.35 -5.98 9.49
N ILE A 44 8.65 -5.74 9.59
CA ILE A 44 9.67 -6.78 9.76
C ILE A 44 10.31 -6.57 11.13
N ASP A 45 10.24 -7.60 11.98
CA ASP A 45 10.88 -7.64 13.30
C ASP A 45 11.82 -8.85 13.37
N GLY A 46 13.13 -8.61 13.22
CA GLY A 46 14.13 -9.65 13.02
C GLY A 46 13.81 -10.52 11.80
N ASP A 47 13.66 -11.83 12.01
CA ASP A 47 13.27 -12.81 10.99
C ASP A 47 11.74 -13.02 10.90
N THR A 48 10.96 -12.20 11.59
CA THR A 48 9.49 -12.33 11.66
C THR A 48 8.79 -11.26 10.83
N ILE A 49 7.80 -11.67 10.06
CA ILE A 49 6.87 -10.76 9.39
C ILE A 49 5.66 -10.55 10.31
N VAL A 50 5.48 -9.32 10.78
CA VAL A 50 4.33 -8.96 11.63
C VAL A 50 3.26 -8.33 10.77
N VAL A 51 2.13 -9.02 10.59
CA VAL A 51 0.97 -8.48 9.87
C VAL A 51 0.17 -7.58 10.79
N VAL A 52 0.17 -6.28 10.49
CA VAL A 52 -0.51 -5.23 11.26
C VAL A 52 -1.98 -5.14 10.84
N ALA A 53 -2.25 -5.18 9.54
CA ALA A 53 -3.62 -5.10 9.03
C ALA A 53 -3.77 -5.73 7.63
N VAL A 54 -5.01 -6.18 7.34
CA VAL A 54 -5.47 -6.51 5.99
C VAL A 54 -6.49 -5.44 5.57
N ALA A 55 -6.07 -4.51 4.71
CA ALA A 55 -6.82 -3.31 4.38
C ALA A 55 -7.50 -3.40 3.01
N HIS A 56 -8.80 -3.15 2.94
CA HIS A 56 -9.56 -3.12 1.68
C HIS A 56 -9.22 -1.85 0.87
N LEU A 57 -8.75 -1.99 -0.37
CA LEU A 57 -8.18 -0.91 -1.20
C LEU A 57 -9.22 0.11 -1.69
N HIS A 58 -10.51 -0.23 -1.70
CA HIS A 58 -11.58 0.72 -2.02
C HIS A 58 -11.96 1.65 -0.86
N ARG A 59 -11.36 1.50 0.32
CA ARG A 59 -11.59 2.39 1.48
C ARG A 59 -10.56 3.51 1.53
N ARG A 60 -10.83 4.52 2.35
CA ARG A 60 -9.90 5.63 2.58
C ARG A 60 -8.56 5.10 3.11
N PRO A 61 -7.41 5.66 2.69
CA PRO A 61 -6.12 5.31 3.27
C PRO A 61 -6.14 5.42 4.81
N ARG A 62 -5.29 4.64 5.48
CA ARG A 62 -5.12 4.64 6.94
C ARG A 62 -6.35 4.30 7.82
N TYR A 63 -7.53 3.98 7.25
CA TYR A 63 -8.74 3.62 8.03
C TYR A 63 -8.55 2.44 9.02
N TRP A 64 -7.53 1.62 8.79
CA TRP A 64 -7.21 0.45 9.58
C TRP A 64 -6.47 0.80 10.88
N ILE A 65 -5.92 2.01 10.99
CA ILE A 65 -5.22 2.47 12.20
C ILE A 65 -6.18 2.50 13.39
N ASP A 66 -7.42 2.96 13.16
CA ASP A 66 -8.44 3.05 14.21
C ASP A 66 -9.01 1.68 14.65
N ARG A 67 -8.42 0.56 14.18
CA ARG A 67 -8.88 -0.81 14.48
C ARG A 67 -7.88 -1.61 15.35
N ILE A 68 -6.77 -1.00 15.71
CA ILE A 68 -5.72 -1.55 16.59
C ILE A 68 -5.91 -0.91 17.97
#